data_AF-A0A853D8F1-F1
#
_entry.id   AF-A0A853D8F1-F1
#
_cell.length_a   1.000
_cell.length_b   1.000
_cell.length_c   1.000
_cell.angle_alpha   90.00
_cell.angle_beta   90.00
_cell.angle_gamma   90.00
#
_symmetry.space_group_name_H-M   'P 1'
#
loop_
_entity.id
_entity.type
_entity.pdbx_description
1 polymer ?
#
loop_
_entity_poly.entity_id
_entity_poly.type
_entity_poly.pdbx_seq_one_letter_code
_entity_poly.pdbx_strand_id
1 'polypeptide(L)'
;MLLSDRDIRAQIDAGRVQLDPYDAAMIQPSSIDIRMDRFFRLFDNHKYPFIDPAADQEDLTRLVEVESGEPFVLHPGEFVLGSTYERVTLPDDIAARVEGKSSLGRLGLLTHATAGFVDPGFNGHVTLELSNVATLPIKLWPGMKIGQLCFFQLSSPAENPYGSAKYGSHYQGQRGPTASRSFSNFHRTQV
;
A
#
# COMPACT_ATOMS: atom_id res chain seq x y z
N MET A 1 -6.00 -7.66 -18.15
CA MET A 1 -4.74 -7.95 -18.89
C MET A 1 -3.59 -7.22 -18.20
N LEU A 2 -2.46 -7.88 -17.90
CA LEU A 2 -1.28 -7.22 -17.29
C LEU A 2 -0.62 -6.29 -18.30
N LEU A 3 -0.31 -5.05 -17.90
CA LEU A 3 0.33 -4.07 -18.77
C LEU A 3 1.85 -4.29 -18.86
N SER A 4 2.38 -4.19 -20.09
CA SER A 4 3.82 -4.18 -20.34
C SER A 4 4.44 -2.84 -19.97
N ASP A 5 5.77 -2.78 -19.85
CA ASP A 5 6.51 -1.53 -19.64
C ASP A 5 6.18 -0.43 -20.66
N ARG A 6 5.98 -0.80 -21.94
CA ARG A 6 5.53 0.10 -23.01
C ARG A 6 4.13 0.65 -22.72
N ASP A 7 3.21 -0.21 -22.32
CA ASP A 7 1.83 0.20 -22.05
C ASP A 7 1.75 1.05 -20.78
N ILE A 8 2.54 0.72 -19.75
CA ILE A 8 2.67 1.53 -18.53
C ILE A 8 3.12 2.95 -18.88
N ARG A 9 4.18 3.10 -19.71
CA ARG A 9 4.62 4.41 -20.20
C ARG A 9 3.50 5.14 -20.92
N ALA A 10 2.80 4.47 -21.83
CA ALA A 10 1.70 5.08 -22.57
C ALA A 10 0.56 5.58 -21.65
N GLN A 11 0.23 4.85 -20.57
CA GLN A 11 -0.77 5.29 -19.59
C GLN A 11 -0.30 6.49 -18.76
N ILE A 12 0.98 6.55 -18.41
CA ILE A 12 1.60 7.67 -17.68
C ILE A 12 1.69 8.92 -18.57
N ASP A 13 2.16 8.77 -19.81
CA ASP A 13 2.30 9.87 -20.78
C ASP A 13 0.93 10.47 -21.13
N ALA A 14 -0.12 9.64 -21.16
CA ALA A 14 -1.50 10.08 -21.35
C ALA A 14 -2.14 10.69 -20.08
N GLY A 15 -1.42 10.71 -18.95
CA GLY A 15 -1.90 11.22 -17.66
C GLY A 15 -3.01 10.39 -17.01
N ARG A 16 -3.30 9.20 -17.54
CA ARG A 16 -4.35 8.30 -17.02
C ARG A 16 -3.93 7.62 -15.73
N VAL A 17 -2.70 7.08 -15.72
CA VAL A 17 -2.06 6.54 -14.52
C VAL A 17 -1.03 7.56 -14.05
N GLN A 18 -1.02 7.90 -12.76
CA GLN A 18 -0.07 8.86 -12.21
C GLN A 18 0.60 8.29 -10.97
N LEU A 19 1.92 8.47 -10.90
CA LEU A 19 2.71 8.32 -9.69
C LEU A 19 3.35 9.68 -9.40
N ASP A 20 3.15 10.22 -8.22
CA ASP A 20 3.73 11.50 -7.82
C ASP A 20 4.62 11.32 -6.58
N PRO A 21 5.96 11.43 -6.69
CA PRO A 21 6.72 11.78 -7.90
C PRO A 21 6.97 10.58 -8.84
N TYR A 22 6.86 10.81 -10.15
CA TYR A 22 7.20 9.83 -11.19
C TYR A 22 8.70 9.84 -11.48
N ASP A 23 9.30 8.65 -11.59
CA ASP A 23 10.67 8.45 -12.06
C ASP A 23 10.68 7.35 -13.12
N ALA A 24 10.99 7.71 -14.37
CA ALA A 24 11.02 6.79 -15.51
C ALA A 24 12.05 5.65 -15.34
N ALA A 25 13.09 5.84 -14.52
CA ALA A 25 14.08 4.81 -14.22
C ALA A 25 13.50 3.68 -13.33
N MET A 26 12.32 3.87 -12.74
CA MET A 26 11.64 2.86 -11.94
C MET A 26 10.84 1.86 -12.77
N ILE A 27 10.63 2.11 -14.07
CA ILE A 27 9.88 1.19 -14.93
C ILE A 27 10.64 -0.13 -15.10
N GLN A 28 9.91 -1.23 -14.99
CA GLN A 28 10.35 -2.62 -15.14
C GLN A 28 9.51 -3.30 -16.23
N PRO A 29 9.88 -4.49 -16.74
CA PRO A 29 9.22 -5.11 -17.90
C PRO A 29 7.69 -5.23 -17.85
N SER A 30 7.11 -5.35 -16.66
CA SER A 30 5.66 -5.46 -16.46
C SER A 30 5.19 -4.79 -15.16
N SER A 31 5.95 -3.82 -14.66
CA SER A 31 5.68 -3.14 -13.39
C SER A 31 6.43 -1.82 -13.31
N ILE A 32 6.17 -1.05 -12.26
CA ILE A 32 6.99 0.10 -11.87
C ILE A 32 7.39 -0.05 -10.41
N ASP A 33 8.68 0.07 -10.11
CA ASP A 33 9.16 0.05 -8.73
C ASP A 33 8.58 1.23 -7.94
N ILE A 34 8.20 0.98 -6.69
CA ILE A 34 7.72 1.98 -5.74
C ILE A 34 8.66 2.10 -4.55
N ARG A 35 8.72 3.30 -3.97
CA ARG A 35 9.56 3.63 -2.83
C ARG A 35 8.74 3.67 -1.55
N MET A 36 9.41 3.50 -0.43
CA MET A 36 8.81 3.60 0.90
C MET A 36 8.84 5.05 1.41
N ASP A 37 7.75 5.57 1.95
CA ASP A 37 7.73 6.86 2.66
C ASP A 37 8.35 6.70 4.06
N ARG A 38 8.48 7.81 4.79
CA ARG A 38 9.04 7.87 6.14
C ARG A 38 8.02 7.65 7.26
N PHE A 39 6.76 7.41 6.92
CA PHE A 39 5.67 7.25 7.87
C PHE A 39 5.36 5.78 8.13
N PHE A 40 5.34 5.40 9.40
CA PHE A 40 5.05 4.04 9.86
C PHE A 40 3.97 4.07 10.94
N ARG A 41 3.13 3.04 11.02
CA ARG A 41 2.27 2.79 12.17
C ARG A 41 2.69 1.53 12.89
N LEU A 42 2.89 1.69 14.20
CA LEU A 42 3.28 0.63 15.11
C LEU A 42 2.09 0.25 15.97
N PHE A 43 1.96 -1.04 16.26
CA PHE A 43 0.89 -1.58 17.10
C PHE A 43 1.24 -1.45 18.58
N ASP A 44 0.44 -0.69 19.32
CA ASP A 44 0.53 -0.57 20.78
C ASP A 44 -0.29 -1.70 21.43
N ASN A 45 0.15 -2.95 21.24
CA ASN A 45 -0.58 -4.17 21.63
C ASN A 45 -0.96 -4.27 23.12
N HIS A 46 -0.37 -3.44 23.98
CA HIS A 46 -0.66 -3.39 25.41
C HIS A 46 -1.91 -2.55 25.76
N LYS A 47 -2.44 -1.75 24.83
CA LYS A 47 -3.59 -0.87 25.07
C LYS A 47 -4.93 -1.60 25.06
N TYR A 48 -5.01 -2.72 24.34
CA TYR A 48 -6.23 -3.51 24.21
C TYR A 48 -5.95 -4.98 24.45
N PRO A 49 -6.88 -5.74 25.04
CA PRO A 49 -6.73 -7.18 25.23
C PRO A 49 -6.87 -7.98 23.92
N PHE A 50 -7.48 -7.39 22.89
CA PHE A 50 -7.70 -7.99 21.57
C PHE A 50 -7.96 -6.91 20.51
N ILE A 51 -7.92 -7.34 19.24
CA ILE A 51 -8.37 -6.54 18.10
C ILE A 51 -9.78 -7.02 17.71
N ASP A 52 -10.76 -6.14 17.76
CA ASP A 52 -12.12 -6.39 17.27
C ASP A 52 -12.37 -5.54 16.01
N PRO A 53 -12.43 -6.15 14.81
CA PRO A 53 -12.67 -5.42 13.57
C PRO A 53 -14.00 -4.65 13.52
N ALA A 54 -14.95 -4.96 14.41
CA ALA A 54 -16.24 -4.30 14.54
C ALA A 54 -16.19 -3.03 15.40
N ALA A 55 -15.14 -2.88 16.23
CA ALA A 55 -14.99 -1.76 17.14
C ALA A 55 -14.04 -0.71 16.57
N ASP A 56 -14.33 0.56 16.89
CA ASP A 56 -13.35 1.62 16.67
C ASP A 56 -12.28 1.54 17.76
N GLN A 57 -11.04 1.22 17.35
CA GLN A 57 -9.87 1.11 18.20
C GLN A 57 -8.77 2.03 17.66
N GLU A 58 -9.09 3.31 17.49
CA GLU A 58 -8.21 4.32 16.87
C GLU A 58 -6.79 4.38 17.48
N ASP A 59 -6.67 4.13 18.79
CA ASP A 59 -5.40 4.14 19.52
C ASP A 59 -4.58 2.85 19.43
N LEU A 60 -5.08 1.82 18.72
CA LEU A 60 -4.39 0.53 18.54
C LEU A 60 -3.03 0.72 17.86
N THR A 61 -2.92 1.73 17.01
CA THR A 61 -1.66 2.07 16.34
C THR A 61 -1.32 3.54 16.52
N ARG A 62 -0.03 3.82 16.63
CA ARG A 62 0.49 5.19 16.63
C ARG A 62 1.35 5.44 15.41
N LEU A 63 1.26 6.65 14.87
CA LEU A 63 2.10 7.09 13.76
C LEU A 63 3.49 7.45 14.27
N VAL A 64 4.51 7.05 13.51
CA VAL A 64 5.91 7.39 13.70
C VAL A 64 6.44 7.93 12.37
N GLU A 65 7.14 9.06 12.44
CA GLU A 65 7.89 9.64 11.33
C GLU A 65 9.36 9.39 11.59
N VAL A 66 10.04 8.76 10.64
CA VAL A 66 11.48 8.51 10.71
C VAL A 66 12.23 9.76 10.22
N GLU A 67 13.25 10.17 10.96
CA GLU A 67 14.07 11.32 10.61
C GLU A 67 14.82 11.09 9.29
N SER A 68 15.08 12.18 8.58
CA SER A 68 15.79 12.13 7.30
C SER A 68 17.18 11.56 7.48
N GLY A 69 17.50 10.49 6.73
CA GLY A 69 18.81 9.84 6.79
C GLY A 69 18.90 8.75 7.86
N GLU A 70 17.82 8.46 8.59
CA GLU A 70 17.74 7.34 9.53
C GLU A 70 16.90 6.18 8.99
N PRO A 71 17.17 4.92 9.38
CA PRO A 71 16.33 3.79 9.05
C PRO A 71 15.25 3.54 10.11
N PHE A 72 14.11 3.00 9.67
CA PHE A 72 13.23 2.24 10.56
C PHE A 72 13.82 0.85 10.79
N VAL A 73 13.89 0.38 12.04
CA VAL A 73 14.34 -0.98 12.36
C VAL A 73 13.12 -1.86 12.57
N LEU A 74 12.88 -2.80 11.66
CA LEU A 74 11.81 -3.79 11.78
C LEU A 74 12.38 -5.07 12.42
N HIS A 75 11.97 -5.37 13.65
CA HIS A 75 12.50 -6.53 14.38
C HIS A 75 11.88 -7.86 13.90
N PRO A 76 12.56 -9.00 14.11
CA PRO A 76 12.02 -10.32 13.82
C PRO A 76 10.63 -10.54 14.44
N GLY A 77 9.67 -10.99 13.63
CA GLY A 77 8.29 -11.28 14.06
C GLY A 77 7.39 -10.04 14.17
N GLU A 78 7.90 -8.83 13.93
CA GLU A 78 7.08 -7.62 13.95
C GLU A 78 6.30 -7.42 12.65
N PHE A 79 5.15 -6.76 12.82
CA PHE A 79 4.28 -6.27 11.76
C PHE A 79 4.04 -4.78 11.96
N VAL A 80 4.24 -3.99 10.91
CA VAL A 80 3.97 -2.54 10.90
C VAL A 80 3.26 -2.14 9.62
N LEU A 81 2.54 -1.02 9.66
CA LEU A 81 2.06 -0.39 8.43
C LEU A 81 3.08 0.63 7.95
N GLY A 82 3.51 0.52 6.70
CA GLY A 82 4.26 1.55 5.99
C GLY A 82 3.39 2.24 4.95
N SER A 83 3.97 3.15 4.17
CA SER A 83 3.28 3.79 3.05
C SER A 83 4.22 3.93 1.86
N THR A 84 3.66 3.97 0.65
CA THR A 84 4.42 4.35 -0.53
C THR A 84 4.80 5.81 -0.48
N TYR A 85 6.01 6.12 -0.95
CA TYR A 85 6.44 7.49 -1.15
C TYR A 85 5.64 8.15 -2.27
N GLU A 86 5.38 7.41 -3.34
CA GLU A 86 4.54 7.85 -4.43
C GLU A 86 3.06 7.91 -4.02
N ARG A 87 2.40 8.99 -4.41
CA ARG A 87 0.95 9.05 -4.51
C ARG A 87 0.53 8.44 -5.84
N VAL A 88 -0.37 7.46 -5.81
CA VAL A 88 -0.86 6.72 -6.99
C VAL A 88 -2.26 7.23 -7.35
N THR A 89 -2.50 7.51 -8.63
CA THR A 89 -3.83 7.80 -9.18
C THR A 89 -4.12 6.85 -10.34
N LEU A 90 -5.27 6.19 -10.31
CA LEU A 90 -5.73 5.25 -11.34
C LEU A 90 -7.03 5.74 -12.00
N PRO A 91 -7.23 5.49 -13.31
CA PRO A 91 -8.50 5.70 -13.97
C PRO A 91 -9.52 4.63 -13.54
N ASP A 92 -10.76 4.72 -14.04
CA ASP A 92 -11.85 3.80 -13.73
C ASP A 92 -11.73 2.42 -14.43
N ASP A 93 -10.81 2.27 -15.38
CA ASP A 93 -10.65 1.08 -16.21
C ASP A 93 -9.31 0.34 -15.99
N ILE A 94 -8.49 0.79 -15.05
CA ILE A 94 -7.23 0.16 -14.66
C ILE A 94 -7.21 -0.06 -13.15
N ALA A 95 -6.89 -1.29 -12.74
CA ALA A 95 -6.51 -1.61 -11.38
C ALA A 95 -4.99 -1.82 -11.28
N ALA A 96 -4.43 -1.76 -10.08
CA ALA A 96 -3.04 -2.15 -9.86
C ALA A 96 -2.93 -3.22 -8.77
N ARG A 97 -1.78 -3.88 -8.72
CA ARG A 97 -1.40 -4.79 -7.64
C ARG A 97 -0.04 -4.39 -7.10
N VAL A 98 0.04 -4.19 -5.79
CA VAL A 98 1.28 -4.08 -5.04
C VAL A 98 1.88 -5.46 -4.91
N GLU A 99 3.13 -5.58 -5.32
CA GLU A 99 3.94 -6.78 -5.17
C GLU A 99 5.23 -6.46 -4.41
N GLY A 100 5.72 -7.44 -3.65
CA GLY A 100 7.05 -7.36 -3.07
C GLY A 100 8.15 -7.45 -4.15
N LYS A 101 9.38 -7.13 -3.76
CA LYS A 101 10.57 -7.39 -4.59
C LYS A 101 11.20 -8.71 -4.18
N SER A 102 11.57 -9.54 -5.16
CA SER A 102 12.23 -10.84 -4.88
C SER A 102 13.50 -10.67 -4.04
N SER A 103 14.26 -9.60 -4.27
CA SER A 103 15.46 -9.29 -3.49
C SER A 103 15.19 -9.09 -2.00
N LEU A 104 14.04 -8.48 -1.64
CA LEU A 104 13.64 -8.23 -0.26
C LEU A 104 12.99 -9.48 0.36
N GLY A 105 12.18 -10.21 -0.41
CA GLY A 105 11.62 -11.50 0.03
C GLY A 105 12.72 -12.51 0.39
N ARG A 106 13.84 -12.52 -0.33
CA ARG A 106 15.02 -13.36 0.00
C ARG A 106 15.73 -12.97 1.30
N LEU A 107 15.44 -11.79 1.86
CA LEU A 107 15.91 -11.34 3.17
C LEU A 107 14.86 -11.53 4.27
N GLY A 108 13.72 -12.16 3.95
CA GLY A 108 12.62 -12.36 4.90
C GLY A 108 11.74 -11.13 5.13
N LEU A 109 11.79 -10.12 4.24
CA LEU A 109 10.85 -9.00 4.27
C LEU A 109 9.62 -9.29 3.39
N LEU A 110 8.44 -9.25 3.99
CA LEU A 110 7.15 -9.32 3.30
C LEU A 110 6.59 -7.91 3.15
N THR A 111 6.22 -7.49 1.93
CA THR A 111 5.79 -6.11 1.61
C THR A 111 4.27 -5.90 1.70
N HIS A 112 3.49 -6.96 1.51
CA HIS A 112 2.05 -6.94 1.75
C HIS A 112 1.63 -8.32 2.27
N ALA A 113 0.63 -8.38 3.17
CA ALA A 113 0.15 -9.64 3.75
C ALA A 113 -1.18 -10.07 3.13
N THR A 114 -2.07 -9.15 2.77
CA THR A 114 -3.46 -9.49 2.43
C THR A 114 -4.07 -8.69 1.28
N ALA A 115 -4.06 -7.35 1.34
CA ALA A 115 -4.75 -6.49 0.38
C ALA A 115 -3.78 -5.87 -0.64
N GLY A 116 -3.28 -6.68 -1.58
CA GLY A 116 -2.37 -6.19 -2.62
C GLY A 116 -3.04 -5.39 -3.75
N PHE A 117 -4.38 -5.37 -3.85
CA PHE A 117 -5.08 -4.76 -4.99
C PHE A 117 -5.38 -3.28 -4.75
N VAL A 118 -5.11 -2.45 -5.75
CA VAL A 118 -5.42 -1.01 -5.77
C VAL A 118 -6.54 -0.81 -6.77
N ASP A 119 -7.70 -0.39 -6.27
CA ASP A 119 -8.94 -0.31 -7.04
C ASP A 119 -8.92 0.77 -8.14
N PRO A 120 -9.65 0.57 -9.25
CA PRO A 120 -9.87 1.61 -10.25
C PRO A 120 -10.48 2.88 -9.62
N GLY A 121 -9.99 4.05 -10.01
CA GLY A 121 -10.38 5.34 -9.42
C GLY A 121 -9.69 5.70 -8.10
N PHE A 122 -8.84 4.83 -7.55
CA PHE A 122 -8.05 5.14 -6.36
C PHE A 122 -7.12 6.33 -6.59
N ASN A 123 -7.03 7.21 -5.59
CA ASN A 123 -6.10 8.33 -5.55
C ASN A 123 -5.54 8.48 -4.12
N GLY A 124 -4.27 8.19 -3.90
CA GLY A 124 -3.66 8.30 -2.58
C GLY A 124 -2.30 7.61 -2.48
N HIS A 125 -1.67 7.67 -1.30
CA HIS A 125 -0.52 6.82 -1.00
C HIS A 125 -1.02 5.41 -0.65
N VAL A 126 -0.31 4.37 -1.08
CA VAL A 126 -0.72 2.99 -0.79
C VAL A 126 -0.15 2.58 0.57
N THR A 127 -0.99 2.02 1.45
CA THR A 127 -0.54 1.44 2.73
C THR A 127 0.16 0.11 2.45
N LEU A 128 1.33 -0.09 3.06
CA LEU A 128 2.13 -1.31 2.97
C LEU A 128 2.01 -2.09 4.28
N GLU A 129 1.88 -3.41 4.19
CA GLU A 129 1.78 -4.30 5.34
C GLU A 129 3.12 -5.03 5.48
N LEU A 130 4.03 -4.50 6.30
CA LEU A 130 5.41 -4.92 6.35
C LEU A 130 5.65 -5.90 7.50
N SER A 131 6.18 -7.08 7.18
CA SER A 131 6.55 -8.11 8.17
C SER A 131 7.99 -8.56 7.99
N ASN A 132 8.70 -8.73 9.11
CA ASN A 132 10.01 -9.38 9.12
C ASN A 132 9.87 -10.82 9.62
N VAL A 133 10.02 -11.78 8.70
CA VAL A 133 10.02 -13.22 8.99
C VAL A 133 11.44 -13.81 9.06
N ALA A 134 12.48 -12.98 8.99
CA ALA A 134 13.85 -13.39 9.25
C ALA A 134 14.14 -13.45 10.76
N THR A 135 15.35 -13.88 11.10
CA THR A 135 15.84 -13.97 12.49
C THR A 135 16.68 -12.77 12.92
N LEU A 136 16.90 -11.79 12.03
CA LEU A 136 17.66 -10.56 12.30
C LEU A 136 16.82 -9.32 12.02
N PRO A 137 17.03 -8.20 12.74
CA PRO A 137 16.38 -6.94 12.41
C PRO A 137 16.74 -6.44 11.02
N ILE A 138 15.77 -5.88 10.30
CA ILE A 138 15.95 -5.30 8.97
C ILE A 138 15.89 -3.78 9.07
N LYS A 139 16.90 -3.10 8.55
CA LYS A 139 16.88 -1.64 8.38
C LYS A 139 16.10 -1.29 7.11
N LEU A 140 14.98 -0.61 7.28
CA LEU A 140 14.15 -0.08 6.21
C LEU A 140 14.43 1.42 6.07
N TRP A 141 14.99 1.81 4.93
CA TRP A 141 15.39 3.20 4.68
C TRP A 141 14.29 3.92 3.91
N PRO A 142 13.71 5.02 4.45
CA PRO A 142 12.80 5.86 3.67
C PRO A 142 13.43 6.25 2.33
N GLY A 143 12.65 6.15 1.24
CA GLY A 143 13.11 6.34 -0.14
C GLY A 143 13.66 5.09 -0.82
N MET A 144 13.89 3.98 -0.12
CA MET A 144 14.32 2.73 -0.75
C MET A 144 13.19 2.11 -1.59
N LYS A 145 13.55 1.39 -2.65
CA LYS A 145 12.62 0.53 -3.39
C LYS A 145 12.07 -0.56 -2.47
N ILE A 146 10.77 -0.61 -2.25
CA ILE A 146 10.12 -1.51 -1.28
C ILE A 146 9.22 -2.54 -1.93
N GLY A 147 8.71 -2.22 -3.12
CA GLY A 147 7.77 -3.05 -3.86
C GLY A 147 7.72 -2.60 -5.31
N GLN A 148 6.70 -3.07 -6.01
CA GLN A 148 6.40 -2.69 -7.39
C GLN A 148 4.88 -2.71 -7.62
N LEU A 149 4.40 -1.87 -8.54
CA LEU A 149 3.01 -1.87 -8.99
C LEU A 149 2.91 -2.55 -10.36
N CYS A 150 2.04 -3.55 -10.45
CA CYS A 150 1.64 -4.22 -11.68
C CYS A 150 0.24 -3.72 -12.07
N PHE A 151 0.04 -3.26 -13.30
CA PHE A 151 -1.25 -2.68 -13.72
C PHE A 151 -2.05 -3.67 -14.55
N PHE A 152 -3.36 -3.68 -14.35
CA PHE A 152 -4.29 -4.57 -15.02
C PHE A 152 -5.41 -3.77 -15.67
N GLN A 153 -5.50 -3.85 -17.00
CA GLN A 153 -6.68 -3.38 -17.72
C GLN A 153 -7.89 -4.24 -17.33
N LEU A 154 -8.98 -3.58 -16.92
CA LEU A 154 -10.26 -4.20 -16.63
C LEU A 154 -10.97 -4.62 -17.93
N SER A 155 -11.90 -5.57 -17.83
CA SER A 155 -12.72 -5.99 -18.99
C SER A 155 -13.64 -4.89 -19.49
N SER A 156 -14.00 -3.95 -18.61
CA SER A 156 -14.77 -2.73 -18.86
C SER A 156 -14.47 -1.74 -17.73
N PRO A 157 -14.70 -0.43 -17.93
CA PRO A 157 -14.63 0.54 -16.83
C PRO A 157 -15.51 0.13 -15.65
N ALA A 158 -15.06 0.40 -14.43
CA ALA A 158 -15.84 0.19 -13.23
C ALA A 158 -17.05 1.14 -13.22
N GLU A 159 -18.25 0.59 -13.09
CA GLU A 159 -19.49 1.40 -13.03
C GLU A 159 -19.47 2.37 -11.83
N ASN A 160 -18.85 1.97 -10.72
CA ASN A 160 -18.72 2.76 -9.51
C ASN A 160 -17.27 2.63 -8.99
N PRO A 161 -16.36 3.53 -9.41
CA PRO A 161 -14.95 3.47 -9.02
C PRO A 161 -14.73 3.70 -7.53
N TYR A 162 -13.51 3.47 -7.06
CA TYR A 162 -13.10 3.76 -5.69
C TYR A 162 -13.31 5.25 -5.36
N GLY A 163 -13.81 5.53 -4.16
CA GLY A 163 -14.22 6.87 -3.75
C GLY A 163 -15.66 7.25 -4.14
N SER A 164 -16.37 6.40 -4.90
CA SER A 164 -17.79 6.61 -5.14
C SER A 164 -18.63 6.41 -3.87
N ALA A 165 -19.74 7.15 -3.78
CA ALA A 165 -20.64 7.07 -2.63
C ALA A 165 -21.29 5.69 -2.46
N LYS A 166 -21.39 4.88 -3.53
CA LYS A 166 -22.08 3.57 -3.51
C LYS A 166 -21.35 2.53 -2.66
N TYR A 167 -20.02 2.49 -2.70
CA TYR A 167 -19.23 1.48 -2.01
C TYR A 167 -18.61 1.97 -0.68
N GLY A 168 -18.78 3.25 -0.33
CA GLY A 168 -18.35 3.77 0.96
C GLY A 168 -16.84 3.64 1.22
N SER A 169 -16.02 3.85 0.18
CA SER A 169 -14.56 3.72 0.24
C SER A 169 -13.94 4.51 1.39
N HIS A 170 -13.08 3.85 2.17
CA HIS A 170 -12.56 4.42 3.42
C HIS A 170 -11.27 5.23 3.29
N TYR A 171 -10.51 5.04 2.20
CA TYR A 171 -9.10 5.47 2.13
C TYR A 171 -8.79 6.37 0.92
N GLN A 172 -9.82 6.95 0.30
CA GLN A 172 -9.62 7.86 -0.83
C GLN A 172 -8.90 9.13 -0.37
N GLY A 173 -7.86 9.52 -1.09
CA GLY A 173 -7.03 10.70 -0.79
C GLY A 173 -6.04 10.51 0.36
N GLN A 174 -5.82 9.29 0.86
CA GLN A 174 -5.01 9.09 2.06
C GLN A 174 -3.55 9.54 1.91
N ARG A 175 -3.01 10.13 2.98
CA ARG A 175 -1.58 10.41 3.14
C ARG A 175 -1.00 9.58 4.28
N GLY A 176 0.03 8.80 3.96
CA GLY A 176 0.65 7.88 4.90
C GLY A 176 -0.22 6.63 5.15
N PRO A 177 0.19 5.79 6.12
CA PRO A 177 -0.56 4.60 6.47
C PRO A 177 -1.76 4.98 7.34
N THR A 178 -2.96 5.15 6.76
CA THR A 178 -4.16 5.39 7.57
C THR A 178 -4.45 4.16 8.43
N ALA A 179 -4.89 4.36 9.69
CA ALA A 179 -5.35 3.26 10.53
C ALA A 179 -6.59 2.59 9.93
N SER A 180 -6.86 1.34 10.32
CA SER A 180 -8.02 0.59 9.84
C SER A 180 -9.32 1.32 10.17
N ARG A 181 -10.26 1.29 9.21
CA ARG A 181 -11.64 1.76 9.35
C ARG A 181 -12.66 0.63 9.20
N SER A 182 -12.26 -0.62 9.47
CA SER A 182 -13.10 -1.81 9.29
C SER A 182 -14.46 -1.70 9.99
N PHE A 183 -14.53 -0.99 11.11
CA PHE A 183 -15.76 -0.77 11.88
C PHE A 183 -16.83 0.03 11.13
N SER A 184 -16.44 0.92 10.21
CA SER A 184 -17.36 1.90 9.58
C SER A 184 -18.42 1.28 8.67
N ASN A 185 -18.18 0.07 8.17
CA ASN A 185 -19.15 -0.72 7.39
C ASN A 185 -19.08 -2.20 7.81
N PHE A 186 -18.82 -2.47 9.09
CA PHE A 186 -18.68 -3.83 9.57
C PHE A 186 -20.00 -4.60 9.42
N HIS A 187 -19.94 -5.76 8.75
CA HIS A 187 -21.09 -6.63 8.54
C HIS A 187 -20.85 -7.98 9.22
N ARG A 188 -21.85 -8.46 9.98
CA ARG A 188 -21.85 -9.79 10.58
C ARG A 188 -23.22 -10.44 10.44
N THR A 189 -23.26 -11.60 9.80
CA THR A 189 -24.47 -12.44 9.71
C THR A 189 -24.62 -13.26 10.99
N GLN A 190 -25.86 -13.42 11.47
CA GLN A 190 -26.17 -14.38 12.52
C GLN A 190 -26.20 -15.80 11.91
N VAL A 191 -25.37 -16.71 12.43
CA VAL A 191 -25.26 -18.12 11.98
C VAL A 191 -26.03 -19.03 12.92
#